data_AF-A0A0P1AVK3-F1
#
_entry.id   AF-A0A0P1AVK3-F1
#
_cell.length_a   1.000
_cell.length_b   1.000
_cell.length_c   1.000
_cell.angle_alpha   90.00
_cell.angle_beta   90.00
_cell.angle_gamma   90.00
#
_symmetry.space_group_name_H-M   'P 1'
#
loop_
_entity.id
_entity.type
_entity.pdbx_description
1 polymer ?
#
loop_
_entity_poly.entity_id
_entity_poly.type
_entity_poly.pdbx_seq_one_letter_code
_entity_poly.pdbx_strand_id
1 'polypeptide(L)'
;MARIGKCFECILQGEVNFKHFPSFVERLSGLCDENVVKEDIAYKEYVYNFDDKCPQYIAGVPHYEVRARHVFSGSTTYQGKAVEMPSDGGQKWELRYIGRWERKKMSEHVGSAPLGVPFRSQIAVSVGQNVRSFLGTLGFRHSYRYMRLGTLDPLGCE
;
A
#
# COMPACT_ATOMS: atom_id res chain seq x y z
N MET A 1 -3.79 -22.12 4.33
CA MET A 1 -3.92 -21.98 2.86
C MET A 1 -4.50 -20.61 2.57
N ALA A 2 -3.74 -19.69 1.96
CA ALA A 2 -4.27 -18.40 1.51
C ALA A 2 -5.31 -18.66 0.42
N ARG A 3 -6.52 -18.11 0.56
CA ARG A 3 -7.55 -18.21 -0.48
C ARG A 3 -7.03 -17.52 -1.74
N ILE A 4 -7.09 -18.22 -2.87
CA ILE A 4 -6.75 -17.70 -4.20
C ILE A 4 -7.47 -16.35 -4.40
N GLY A 5 -6.71 -15.30 -4.69
CA GLY A 5 -7.24 -13.94 -4.96
C GLY A 5 -7.30 -12.99 -3.76
N LYS A 6 -6.85 -13.38 -2.56
CA LYS A 6 -6.70 -12.44 -1.43
C LYS A 6 -5.23 -12.09 -1.18
N CYS A 7 -4.87 -10.84 -1.42
CA CYS A 7 -3.59 -10.28 -1.01
C CYS A 7 -3.71 -9.64 0.38
N PHE A 8 -2.73 -9.94 1.23
CA PHE A 8 -2.59 -9.37 2.56
C PHE A 8 -1.28 -8.61 2.63
N GLU A 9 -1.29 -7.47 3.30
CA GLU A 9 -0.06 -6.78 3.69
C GLU A 9 0.16 -6.94 5.19
N CYS A 10 1.40 -7.25 5.55
CA CYS A 10 1.92 -7.19 6.91
C CYS A 10 2.85 -5.99 6.98
N ILE A 11 2.66 -5.11 7.95
CA ILE A 11 3.47 -3.89 8.08
C ILE A 11 4.15 -3.87 9.44
N LEU A 12 5.48 -3.77 9.40
CA LEU A 12 6.29 -3.32 10.53
C LEU A 12 6.65 -1.86 10.27
N GLN A 13 6.32 -0.98 11.20
CA GLN A 13 6.58 0.43 11.09
C GLN A 13 7.48 0.89 12.25
N GLY A 14 8.47 1.69 11.92
CA GLY A 14 9.35 2.36 12.88
C GLY A 14 9.70 3.75 12.38
N GLU A 15 10.27 4.55 13.27
CA GLU A 15 10.72 5.91 12.98
C GLU A 15 12.22 6.02 13.24
N VAL A 16 12.92 6.75 12.37
CA VAL A 16 14.35 7.01 12.51
C VAL A 16 14.53 8.50 12.68
N ASN A 17 15.19 8.90 13.77
CA ASN A 17 15.55 10.30 13.96
C ASN A 17 16.46 10.76 12.81
N PHE A 18 16.17 11.93 12.24
CA PHE A 18 16.90 12.47 11.10
C PHE A 18 18.43 12.54 11.33
N LYS A 19 18.87 12.82 12.57
CA LYS A 19 20.29 12.83 12.95
C LYS A 19 20.98 11.48 12.72
N HIS A 20 20.24 10.38 12.87
CA HIS A 20 20.74 9.01 12.74
C HIS A 20 20.41 8.37 11.38
N PHE A 21 19.73 9.11 10.50
CA PHE A 21 19.32 8.60 9.19
C PHE A 21 20.50 8.12 8.32
N PRO A 22 21.64 8.84 8.22
CA PRO A 22 22.77 8.36 7.42
C PRO A 22 23.32 7.01 7.90
N SER A 23 23.57 6.87 9.21
CA SER A 23 24.05 5.61 9.80
C SER A 23 23.01 4.48 9.75
N PHE A 24 21.73 4.82 9.69
CA PHE A 24 20.67 3.83 9.47
C PHE A 24 20.71 3.28 8.04
N VAL A 25 20.84 4.15 7.04
CA VAL A 25 20.98 3.75 5.63
C VAL A 25 22.21 2.88 5.41
N GLU A 26 23.35 3.22 6.01
CA GLU A 26 24.59 2.43 5.93
C GLU A 26 24.41 1.01 6.49
N ARG A 27 23.75 0.89 7.65
CA ARG A 27 23.44 -0.42 8.24
C ARG A 27 22.45 -1.22 7.40
N LEU A 28 21.44 -0.58 6.82
CA LEU A 28 20.52 -1.25 5.90
C LEU A 28 21.25 -1.78 4.66
N SER A 29 22.17 -1.00 4.08
CA SER A 29 22.96 -1.49 2.95
C SER A 29 23.82 -2.70 3.30
N GLY A 30 24.36 -2.76 4.52
CA GLY A 30 25.12 -3.94 4.97
C GLY A 30 24.26 -5.19 5.22
N LEU A 31 22.93 -5.07 5.23
CA LEU A 31 22.00 -6.20 5.36
C LEU A 31 21.46 -6.70 4.01
N CYS A 32 21.67 -5.94 2.93
CA CYS A 32 21.21 -6.29 1.59
C CYS A 32 22.39 -6.86 0.80
N ASP A 33 22.15 -7.83 -0.10
CA ASP A 33 23.18 -8.26 -1.04
C ASP A 33 23.64 -7.11 -1.93
N GLU A 34 24.92 -7.13 -2.34
CA GLU A 34 25.51 -6.09 -3.21
C GLU A 34 24.78 -5.95 -4.56
N ASN A 35 24.00 -6.96 -4.97
CA ASN A 35 23.23 -6.99 -6.21
C ASN A 35 21.79 -6.44 -6.06
N VAL A 36 21.38 -6.01 -4.87
CA VAL A 36 20.04 -5.46 -4.63
C VAL A 36 19.95 -4.06 -5.24
N VAL A 37 19.14 -3.94 -6.29
CA VAL A 37 18.83 -2.65 -6.91
C VAL A 37 17.83 -1.90 -6.05
N LYS A 38 18.25 -0.75 -5.52
CA LYS A 38 17.38 0.18 -4.81
C LYS A 38 16.43 0.87 -5.79
N GLU A 39 15.17 0.95 -5.44
CA GLU A 39 14.16 1.63 -6.24
C GLU A 39 13.68 2.91 -5.57
N ASP A 40 13.79 4.04 -6.25
CA ASP A 40 13.19 5.27 -5.76
C ASP A 40 11.67 5.24 -5.94
N ILE A 41 10.96 5.53 -4.86
CA ILE A 41 9.51 5.64 -4.83
C ILE A 41 9.10 7.11 -4.73
N ALA A 42 8.27 7.56 -5.67
CA ALA A 42 7.72 8.90 -5.67
C ALA A 42 6.28 8.88 -6.17
N TYR A 43 5.34 9.29 -5.33
CA TYR A 43 3.93 9.36 -5.71
C TYR A 43 3.13 10.38 -4.89
N LYS A 44 2.05 10.91 -5.49
CA LYS A 44 1.00 11.65 -4.78
C LYS A 44 -0.13 10.70 -4.43
N GLU A 45 -0.43 10.52 -3.15
CA GLU A 45 -1.52 9.68 -2.67
C GLU A 45 -2.75 10.52 -2.31
N TYR A 46 -3.90 10.11 -2.82
CA TYR A 46 -5.21 10.70 -2.56
C TYR A 46 -6.04 9.67 -1.81
N VAL A 47 -6.51 10.03 -0.62
CA VAL A 47 -7.28 9.14 0.24
C VAL A 47 -8.76 9.49 0.10
N TYR A 48 -9.54 8.44 -0.16
CA TYR A 48 -10.96 8.51 -0.37
C TYR A 48 -11.68 7.65 0.66
N ASN A 49 -12.75 8.21 1.21
CA ASN A 49 -13.66 7.52 2.11
C ASN A 49 -15.02 7.41 1.44
N PHE A 50 -15.77 6.36 1.78
CA PHE A 50 -17.14 6.22 1.31
C PHE A 50 -18.00 7.33 1.92
N ASP A 51 -18.85 7.97 1.12
CA ASP A 51 -19.82 8.95 1.62
C ASP A 51 -20.90 8.21 2.43
N ASP A 52 -21.01 8.51 3.72
CA ASP A 52 -22.05 7.97 4.61
C ASP A 52 -23.46 8.40 4.17
N LYS A 53 -23.56 9.45 3.35
CA LYS A 53 -24.79 9.93 2.72
C LYS A 53 -25.04 9.33 1.33
N CYS A 54 -24.17 8.45 0.83
CA CYS A 54 -24.41 7.79 -0.45
C CYS A 54 -25.64 6.87 -0.33
N PRO A 55 -26.65 6.97 -1.22
CA PRO A 55 -27.84 6.11 -1.16
C PRO A 55 -27.51 4.62 -1.36
N GLN A 56 -26.31 4.31 -1.86
CA GLN A 56 -25.77 2.97 -2.04
C GLN A 56 -24.99 2.48 -0.80
N TYR A 57 -25.08 3.17 0.34
CA TYR A 57 -24.50 2.68 1.58
C TYR A 57 -25.15 1.35 1.97
N ILE A 58 -24.42 0.25 1.74
CA ILE A 58 -24.88 -1.09 2.10
C ILE A 58 -24.43 -1.36 3.53
N ALA A 59 -25.38 -1.35 4.46
CA ALA A 59 -25.14 -1.79 5.84
C ALA A 59 -24.50 -3.20 5.84
N GLY A 60 -23.33 -3.33 6.45
CA GLY A 60 -22.58 -4.59 6.52
C GLY A 60 -21.41 -4.70 5.53
N VAL A 61 -21.25 -3.76 4.58
CA VAL A 61 -20.01 -3.67 3.79
C VAL A 61 -18.92 -3.03 4.67
N PRO A 62 -17.75 -3.68 4.84
CA PRO A 62 -16.66 -3.13 5.62
C PRO A 62 -16.26 -1.74 5.11
N HIS A 63 -15.90 -0.83 6.02
CA HIS A 63 -15.34 0.46 5.62
C HIS A 63 -13.98 0.20 4.96
N TYR A 64 -13.96 0.26 3.63
CA TYR A 64 -12.74 0.21 2.85
C TYR A 64 -12.21 1.62 2.65
N GLU A 65 -10.93 1.81 2.95
CA GLU A 65 -10.21 3.01 2.53
C GLU A 65 -9.74 2.78 1.10
N VAL A 66 -10.04 3.74 0.22
CA VAL A 66 -9.58 3.71 -1.16
C VAL A 66 -8.49 4.75 -1.34
N ARG A 67 -7.35 4.33 -1.87
CA ARG A 67 -6.23 5.21 -2.15
C ARG A 67 -5.95 5.22 -3.63
N ALA A 68 -5.97 6.39 -4.24
CA ALA A 68 -5.49 6.59 -5.60
C ALA A 68 -4.09 7.20 -5.54
N ARG A 69 -3.10 6.55 -6.15
CA ARG A 69 -1.73 7.06 -6.24
C ARG A 69 -1.45 7.51 -7.66
N HIS A 70 -1.06 8.77 -7.81
CA HIS A 70 -0.42 9.24 -9.02
C HIS A 70 1.07 8.95 -8.89
N VAL A 71 1.57 8.01 -9.69
CA VAL A 71 2.89 7.41 -9.53
C VAL A 71 3.87 8.08 -10.49
N PHE A 72 4.97 8.63 -9.95
CA PHE A 72 6.07 9.18 -10.74
C PHE A 72 7.20 8.16 -10.90
N SER A 73 7.50 7.41 -9.85
CA SER A 73 8.49 6.32 -9.86
C SER A 73 8.10 5.21 -8.88
N GLY A 74 8.53 3.99 -9.19
CA GLY A 74 8.22 2.79 -8.42
C GLY A 74 6.74 2.39 -8.45
N SER A 75 6.31 1.67 -7.42
CA SER A 75 4.96 1.10 -7.18
C SER A 75 4.61 -0.15 -7.98
N THR A 76 4.01 -1.11 -7.27
CA THR A 76 3.62 -2.42 -7.79
C THR A 76 2.16 -2.75 -7.45
N THR A 77 1.52 -3.46 -8.38
CA THR A 77 0.20 -4.06 -8.21
C THR A 77 0.24 -5.23 -7.22
N TYR A 78 -0.93 -5.76 -6.87
CA TYR A 78 -1.03 -6.92 -5.97
C TYR A 78 -0.31 -8.18 -6.51
N GLN A 79 -0.08 -8.26 -7.83
CA GLN A 79 0.66 -9.35 -8.48
C GLN A 79 2.17 -9.12 -8.48
N GLY A 80 2.67 -8.04 -7.85
CA GLY A 80 4.06 -7.64 -7.91
C GLY A 80 4.47 -6.98 -9.24
N LYS A 81 3.57 -6.85 -10.22
CA LYS A 81 3.86 -6.17 -11.48
C LYS A 81 3.97 -4.66 -11.28
N ALA A 82 4.93 -4.03 -11.93
CA ALA A 82 5.05 -2.57 -11.96
C ALA A 82 3.75 -1.93 -12.46
N VAL A 83 3.38 -0.80 -11.87
CA VAL A 83 2.24 -0.01 -12.37
C VAL A 83 2.61 0.53 -13.76
N GLU A 84 1.70 0.40 -14.73
CA GLU A 84 1.99 0.66 -16.14
C GLU A 84 1.54 2.06 -16.56
N MET A 85 2.23 2.63 -17.55
CA MET A 85 1.75 3.83 -18.22
C MET A 85 0.58 3.48 -19.14
N PRO A 86 -0.48 4.29 -19.18
CA PRO A 86 -1.55 4.12 -20.16
C PRO A 86 -1.02 4.17 -21.59
N SER A 87 -1.52 3.29 -22.47
CA SER A 87 -1.09 3.17 -23.87
C SER A 87 -1.43 4.40 -24.72
N ASP A 88 -2.44 5.16 -24.31
CA ASP A 88 -2.90 6.41 -24.94
C ASP A 88 -2.12 7.65 -24.47
N GLY A 89 -1.07 7.45 -23.65
CA GLY A 89 -0.38 8.54 -22.95
C GLY A 89 -1.19 9.06 -21.76
N GLY A 90 -0.53 9.75 -20.82
CA GLY A 90 -1.22 10.32 -19.66
C GLY A 90 -0.46 10.14 -18.34
N GLN A 91 -1.23 9.97 -17.27
CA GLN A 91 -0.70 9.82 -15.92
C GLN A 91 -0.76 8.35 -15.48
N LYS A 92 0.31 7.89 -14.82
CA LYS A 92 0.39 6.54 -14.22
C LYS A 92 -0.36 6.52 -12.89
N TRP A 93 -1.40 5.69 -12.79
CA TRP A 93 -2.22 5.61 -11.58
C TRP A 93 -2.29 4.19 -11.02
N GLU A 94 -2.20 4.10 -9.69
CA GLU A 94 -2.52 2.90 -8.93
C GLU A 94 -3.77 3.16 -8.10
N LEU A 95 -4.74 2.24 -8.13
CA LEU A 95 -5.87 2.24 -7.23
C LEU A 95 -5.70 1.12 -6.21
N ARG A 96 -5.76 1.47 -4.92
CA ARG A 96 -5.57 0.55 -3.80
C ARG A 96 -6.81 0.52 -2.92
N TYR A 97 -7.38 -0.67 -2.76
CA TYR A 97 -8.45 -0.97 -1.82
C TYR A 97 -7.84 -1.58 -0.57
N ILE A 98 -8.12 -0.97 0.58
CA ILE A 98 -7.50 -1.35 1.84
C ILE A 98 -8.58 -1.71 2.85
N GLY A 99 -8.48 -2.95 3.36
CA GLY A 99 -9.32 -3.43 4.45
C GLY A 99 -8.89 -2.87 5.81
N ARG A 100 -9.67 -3.23 6.83
CA ARG A 100 -9.37 -2.88 8.21
C ARG A 100 -8.14 -3.64 8.71
N TRP A 101 -7.43 -3.04 9.66
CA TRP A 101 -6.39 -3.71 10.40
C TRP A 101 -6.97 -4.86 11.22
N GLU A 102 -6.38 -6.04 11.03
CA GLU A 102 -6.66 -7.23 11.79
C GLU A 102 -5.44 -7.60 12.63
N ARG A 103 -5.70 -8.13 13.83
CA ARG A 103 -4.71 -8.81 14.66
C ARG A 103 -5.14 -10.25 14.74
N LYS A 104 -4.24 -11.18 14.43
CA LYS A 104 -4.53 -12.62 14.58
C LYS A 104 -4.81 -12.88 16.06
N LYS A 105 -5.99 -13.42 16.40
CA LYS A 105 -6.28 -13.88 17.77
C LYS A 105 -5.37 -15.08 18.06
N MET A 106 -4.64 -15.03 19.17
CA MET A 106 -3.58 -15.99 19.54
C MET A 106 -4.08 -17.38 19.95
N SER A 107 -5.36 -17.71 19.80
CA SER A 107 -5.93 -18.97 20.28
C SER A 107 -5.52 -20.22 19.48
N GLU A 108 -4.60 -20.10 18.52
CA GLU A 108 -4.14 -21.21 17.67
C GLU A 108 -2.63 -21.53 17.80
N HIS A 109 -1.85 -20.86 18.66
CA HIS A 109 -0.41 -21.15 18.81
C HIS A 109 -0.03 -21.43 20.27
N VAL A 110 0.35 -22.68 20.51
CA VAL A 110 1.05 -23.13 21.73
C VAL A 110 2.54 -22.80 21.56
N GLY A 111 3.07 -21.94 22.42
CA GLY A 111 4.52 -21.82 22.65
C GLY A 111 5.19 -20.56 22.08
N SER A 112 5.73 -19.76 22.99
CA SER A 112 6.86 -18.81 22.83
C SER A 112 6.66 -17.53 22.00
N ALA A 113 6.67 -16.41 22.73
CA ALA A 113 6.87 -15.00 22.39
C ALA A 113 5.65 -14.15 21.91
N PRO A 114 5.45 -12.91 22.45
CA PRO A 114 4.15 -12.24 22.46
C PRO A 114 4.02 -11.09 21.42
N LEU A 115 4.27 -11.30 20.13
CA LEU A 115 4.20 -10.22 19.13
C LEU A 115 3.52 -10.66 17.83
N GLY A 116 2.19 -10.55 17.78
CA GLY A 116 1.45 -10.69 16.52
C GLY A 116 1.63 -9.46 15.63
N VAL A 117 2.11 -9.65 14.39
CA VAL A 117 2.26 -8.56 13.42
C VAL A 117 0.89 -8.13 12.89
N PRO A 118 0.56 -6.82 12.89
CA PRO A 118 -0.69 -6.34 12.30
C PRO A 118 -0.70 -6.60 10.79
N PHE A 119 -1.83 -7.09 10.30
CA PHE A 119 -2.04 -7.35 8.87
C PHE A 119 -3.38 -6.78 8.42
N ARG A 120 -3.54 -6.56 7.12
CA ARG A 120 -4.84 -6.22 6.52
C ARG A 120 -4.93 -6.72 5.09
N SER A 121 -6.14 -6.95 4.62
CA SER A 121 -6.37 -7.25 3.20
C SER A 121 -6.09 -6.02 2.35
N GLN A 122 -5.43 -6.21 1.22
CA GLN A 122 -5.12 -5.12 0.31
C GLN A 122 -5.13 -5.59 -1.15
N ILE A 123 -5.72 -4.81 -2.04
CA ILE A 123 -5.66 -5.03 -3.48
C ILE A 123 -5.18 -3.74 -4.13
N ALA A 124 -4.14 -3.81 -4.97
CA ALA A 124 -3.59 -2.70 -5.72
C ALA A 124 -3.62 -3.02 -7.22
N VAL A 125 -4.22 -2.15 -8.02
CA VAL A 125 -4.37 -2.34 -9.47
C VAL A 125 -3.85 -1.13 -10.24
N SER A 126 -3.24 -1.39 -11.40
CA SER A 126 -2.89 -0.35 -12.36
C SER A 126 -4.18 0.14 -13.02
N VAL A 127 -4.38 1.45 -13.09
CA VAL A 127 -5.57 2.04 -13.69
C VAL A 127 -5.19 3.18 -14.64
N GLY A 128 -6.06 3.43 -15.61
CA GLY A 128 -5.90 4.49 -16.59
C GLY A 128 -6.23 5.88 -16.02
N GLN A 129 -6.63 6.78 -16.92
CA GLN A 129 -6.98 8.15 -16.55
C GLN A 129 -8.32 8.26 -15.80
N ASN A 130 -8.65 9.46 -15.34
CA ASN A 130 -9.96 9.81 -14.74
C ASN A 130 -10.32 9.13 -13.41
N VAL A 131 -9.35 8.56 -12.69
CA VAL A 131 -9.55 7.89 -11.39
C VAL A 131 -10.39 8.72 -10.41
N ARG A 132 -10.14 10.03 -10.33
CA ARG A 132 -10.90 10.90 -9.42
C ARG A 132 -12.38 11.01 -9.79
N SER A 133 -12.68 11.13 -11.08
CA SER A 133 -14.05 11.21 -11.59
C SER A 133 -14.77 9.88 -11.36
N PHE A 134 -14.11 8.77 -11.70
CA PHE A 134 -14.59 7.41 -11.46
C PHE A 134 -14.96 7.18 -9.98
N LEU A 135 -14.07 7.54 -9.05
CA LEU A 135 -14.33 7.40 -7.61
C LEU A 135 -15.47 8.31 -7.14
N GLY A 136 -15.56 9.53 -7.66
CA GLY A 136 -16.69 10.43 -7.37
C GLY A 136 -18.03 9.84 -7.81
N THR A 137 -18.10 9.25 -9.00
CA THR A 137 -19.31 8.56 -9.51
C THR A 137 -19.70 7.37 -8.65
N LEU A 138 -18.72 6.66 -8.07
CA LEU A 138 -18.95 5.56 -7.13
C LEU A 138 -19.32 6.01 -5.71
N GLY A 139 -19.47 7.32 -5.47
CA GLY A 139 -19.85 7.85 -4.15
C GLY A 139 -18.70 7.96 -3.16
N PHE A 140 -17.44 7.84 -3.60
CA PHE A 140 -16.29 8.13 -2.75
C PHE A 140 -16.01 9.63 -2.68
N ARG A 141 -15.73 10.13 -1.48
CA ARG A 141 -15.28 11.51 -1.27
C ARG A 141 -13.81 11.57 -0.92
N HIS A 142 -13.14 12.49 -1.59
CA HIS A 142 -11.75 12.83 -1.28
C HIS A 142 -11.67 13.41 0.13
N SER A 143 -10.82 12.82 0.97
CA SER A 143 -10.60 13.27 2.35
C SER A 143 -9.35 14.13 2.44
N TYR A 144 -8.19 13.59 2.08
CA TYR A 144 -6.92 14.31 2.11
C TYR A 144 -5.95 13.74 1.08
N ARG A 145 -4.88 14.48 0.81
CA ARG A 145 -3.79 14.08 -0.08
C ARG A 145 -2.44 14.38 0.53
N TYR A 146 -1.45 13.58 0.18
CA TYR A 146 -0.07 13.82 0.56
C TYR A 146 0.90 13.30 -0.50
N MET A 147 2.17 13.70 -0.41
CA MET A 147 3.24 13.19 -1.26
C MET A 147 4.11 12.24 -0.45
N ARG A 148 4.50 11.13 -1.05
CA ARG A 148 5.51 10.23 -0.50
C ARG A 148 6.72 10.19 -1.43
N LEU A 149 7.88 10.36 -0.83
CA LEU A 149 9.19 10.16 -1.42
C LEU A 149 9.94 9.18 -0.54
N GLY A 150 10.76 8.32 -1.13
CA GLY A 150 11.60 7.39 -0.39
C GLY A 150 12.31 6.43 -1.32
N THR A 151 12.99 5.48 -0.72
CA THR A 151 13.70 4.40 -1.42
C THR A 151 13.16 3.07 -0.90
N LEU A 152 12.93 2.14 -1.82
CA LEU A 152 12.59 0.76 -1.54
C LEU A 152 13.86 -0.06 -1.65
N ASP A 153 14.24 -0.71 -0.55
CA ASP A 153 15.30 -1.70 -0.51
C ASP A 153 14.64 -3.09 -0.52
N PRO A 154 14.67 -3.83 -1.66
CA PRO A 154 14.17 -5.20 -1.68
C PRO A 154 15.09 -6.09 -0.84
N LEU A 155 14.59 -6.52 0.32
CA LEU A 155 15.26 -7.55 1.10
C LEU A 155 15.00 -8.90 0.42
N GLY A 156 15.96 -9.35 -0.38
CA GLY A 156 16.06 -10.75 -0.78
C GLY A 156 16.50 -11.56 0.43
N CYS A 157 15.64 -12.43 0.94
CA CYS A 157 16.13 -13.60 1.66
C CYS A 157 16.30 -14.68 0.60
N GLU A 158 17.55 -15.02 0.26
CA GLU A 158 17.83 -16.37 -0.22
C GLU A 158 17.54 -17.40 0.89
#